data_AF-A0A932AN62-F1
#
_entry.id   AF-A0A932AN62-F1
#
_cell.length_a   1.000
_cell.length_b   1.000
_cell.length_c   1.000
_cell.angle_alpha   90.00
_cell.angle_beta   90.00
_cell.angle_gamma   90.00
#
_symmetry.space_group_name_H-M   'P 1'
#
loop_
_entity.id
_entity.type
_entity.pdbx_description
1 polymer ?
#
loop_
_entity_poly.entity_id
_entity_poly.type
_entity_poly.pdbx_seq_one_letter_code
_entity_poly.pdbx_strand_id
1 'polypeptide(L)'
;MSEPVEHIEFSVDDTAALVARMEVMSRGGRGWLNVQPEVEGDEEPEPVDGGTGGDAGVAGVAPDRHRYGLSDAATNVYRTLFTSRGPGIPMATWTPPARSQRPARIGIEHGTGPKALRRLADAGTVVPEGWRVVQDHPRTGVVIDAPAAAAPVDVLDWLLEAVAALCPLSLTGRWHADVHPG
;
A
#
# COMPACT_ATOMS: atom_id res chain seq x y z
N MET A 1 17.32 -10.23 -15.88
CA MET A 1 17.01 -10.83 -14.56
C MET A 1 16.52 -9.68 -13.71
N SER A 2 15.27 -9.70 -13.25
CA SER A 2 14.77 -8.68 -12.32
C SER A 2 15.57 -8.79 -11.02
N GLU A 3 16.04 -7.66 -10.49
CA GLU A 3 16.66 -7.62 -9.17
C GLU A 3 15.64 -8.12 -8.12
N PRO A 4 16.08 -8.82 -7.07
CA PRO A 4 15.18 -9.37 -6.06
C PRO A 4 14.46 -8.24 -5.31
N VAL A 5 13.22 -8.50 -4.88
CA VAL A 5 12.49 -7.63 -3.97
C VAL A 5 13.21 -7.63 -2.62
N GLU A 6 13.45 -6.44 -2.07
CA GLU A 6 14.01 -6.27 -0.74
C GLU A 6 12.88 -6.04 0.27
N HIS A 7 12.91 -6.78 1.37
CA HIS A 7 11.92 -6.69 2.43
C HIS A 7 12.52 -5.95 3.63
N ILE A 8 11.81 -4.93 4.11
CA ILE A 8 12.22 -4.11 5.26
C ILE A 8 11.10 -4.13 6.29
N GLU A 9 11.37 -4.72 7.45
CA GLU A 9 10.51 -4.60 8.62
C GLU A 9 10.95 -3.41 9.47
N PHE A 10 9.99 -2.66 10.00
CA PHE A 10 10.27 -1.45 10.78
C PHE A 10 9.14 -1.15 11.77
N SER A 11 9.36 -0.19 12.67
CA SER A 11 8.32 0.43 13.48
C SER A 11 8.24 1.92 13.15
N VAL A 12 7.13 2.56 13.52
CA VAL A 12 6.96 4.01 13.32
C VAL A 12 8.05 4.85 14.01
N ASP A 13 8.64 4.32 15.09
CA ASP A 13 9.73 4.98 15.83
C ASP A 13 11.13 4.71 15.23
N ASP A 14 11.23 3.81 14.24
CA ASP A 14 12.50 3.44 13.58
C ASP A 14 12.32 3.28 12.07
N THR A 15 12.17 4.40 11.37
CA THR A 15 11.96 4.45 9.91
C THR A 15 13.23 4.68 9.11
N ALA A 16 14.39 4.78 9.77
CA ALA A 16 15.63 5.30 9.17
C ALA A 16 16.09 4.49 7.95
N ALA A 17 15.99 3.16 8.02
CA ALA A 17 16.37 2.27 6.92
C ALA A 17 15.48 2.47 5.68
N LEU A 18 14.17 2.62 5.88
CA LEU A 18 13.22 2.82 4.80
C LEU A 18 13.36 4.22 4.18
N VAL A 19 13.58 5.25 4.99
CA VAL A 19 13.87 6.62 4.51
C VAL A 19 15.15 6.63 3.67
N ALA A 20 16.24 6.04 4.16
CA ALA A 20 17.49 5.94 3.42
C ALA A 20 17.29 5.22 2.07
N ARG A 21 16.44 4.18 2.04
CA ARG A 21 16.07 3.50 0.81
C ARG A 21 15.29 4.40 -0.15
N MET A 22 14.29 5.13 0.34
CA MET A 22 13.52 6.09 -0.45
C MET A 22 14.41 7.20 -1.03
N GLU A 23 15.43 7.66 -0.30
CA GLU A 23 16.40 8.61 -0.83
C GLU A 23 17.20 8.04 -2.00
N VAL A 24 17.69 6.80 -1.88
CA VAL A 24 18.40 6.11 -2.98
C VAL A 24 17.49 5.98 -4.20
N MET A 25 16.24 5.57 -4.01
CA MET A 25 15.25 5.47 -5.08
C MET A 25 14.94 6.83 -5.71
N SER A 26 14.88 7.90 -4.91
CA SER A 26 14.65 9.27 -5.40
C SER A 26 15.79 9.79 -6.26
N ARG A 27 17.05 9.48 -5.90
CA ARG A 27 18.22 9.78 -6.76
C ARG A 27 18.20 8.95 -8.06
N GLY A 28 17.67 7.73 -7.99
CA GLY A 28 17.52 6.82 -9.14
C GLY A 28 16.37 7.20 -10.08
N GLY A 29 15.27 7.71 -9.51
CA GLY A 29 14.01 8.03 -10.18
C GLY A 29 13.29 6.83 -10.77
N ARG A 30 13.43 5.65 -10.16
CA ARG A 30 12.88 4.36 -10.64
C ARG A 30 12.56 3.42 -9.49
N GLY A 31 11.79 2.38 -9.80
CA GLY A 31 11.29 1.40 -8.82
C GLY A 31 10.05 1.92 -8.10
N TRP A 32 9.55 1.13 -7.16
CA TRP A 32 8.46 1.49 -6.27
C TRP A 32 8.60 0.70 -4.97
N LEU A 33 7.90 1.10 -3.93
CA LEU A 33 7.78 0.30 -2.72
C LEU A 33 6.33 0.19 -2.30
N ASN A 34 5.97 -0.93 -1.69
CA ASN A 34 4.71 -1.09 -0.98
C ASN A 34 4.96 -0.98 0.52
N VAL A 35 4.04 -0.40 1.27
CA VAL A 35 4.06 -0.32 2.73
C VAL A 35 2.72 -0.76 3.27
N GLN A 36 2.74 -1.61 4.29
CA GLN A 36 1.55 -2.10 4.97
C GLN A 36 1.80 -2.20 6.47
N PRO A 37 0.76 -1.99 7.30
CA PRO A 37 0.86 -2.20 8.73
C PRO A 37 0.68 -3.69 9.05
N GLU A 38 1.27 -4.11 10.16
CA GLU A 38 0.88 -5.33 10.84
C GLU A 38 -0.29 -5.03 11.79
N VAL A 39 -1.29 -5.92 11.84
CA VAL A 39 -2.55 -5.72 12.56
C VAL A 39 -2.77 -6.81 13.60
N GLU A 40 -3.42 -6.47 14.70
CA GLU A 40 -3.88 -7.44 15.68
C GLU A 40 -5.07 -8.22 15.10
N GLY A 41 -4.94 -9.53 14.93
CA GLY A 41 -6.01 -10.37 14.38
C GLY A 41 -5.61 -11.41 13.33
N ASP A 42 -4.32 -11.73 13.19
CA ASP A 42 -3.81 -12.77 12.28
C ASP A 42 -3.92 -14.20 12.83
N GLU A 43 -4.94 -14.49 13.66
CA GLU A 43 -5.26 -15.88 14.02
C GLU A 43 -6.00 -16.51 12.82
N GLU A 44 -5.24 -17.21 11.97
CA GLU A 44 -5.81 -18.16 11.01
C GLU A 44 -6.74 -19.09 11.79
N PRO A 45 -8.03 -19.23 11.42
CA PRO A 45 -8.91 -20.13 12.15
C PRO A 45 -8.28 -21.52 12.10
N GLU A 46 -7.96 -22.09 13.27
CA GLU A 46 -7.62 -23.50 13.42
C GLU A 46 -8.55 -24.31 12.51
N PRO A 47 -8.04 -25.20 11.64
CA PRO A 47 -8.87 -25.93 10.72
C PRO A 47 -9.92 -26.70 11.52
N VAL A 48 -11.16 -26.22 11.45
CA VAL A 48 -12.29 -26.84 12.14
C VAL A 48 -12.52 -28.18 11.48
N ASP A 49 -12.13 -29.24 12.16
CA ASP A 49 -12.29 -30.60 11.66
C ASP A 49 -13.79 -30.93 11.61
N GLY A 50 -14.30 -31.13 10.39
CA GLY A 50 -15.59 -31.78 10.13
C GLY A 50 -16.80 -30.86 9.95
N GLY A 51 -17.30 -30.79 8.71
CA GLY A 51 -18.61 -30.21 8.42
C GLY A 51 -19.05 -30.32 6.96
N THR A 52 -19.64 -31.46 6.60
CA THR A 52 -20.17 -31.80 5.28
C THR A 52 -21.30 -30.86 4.82
N GLY A 53 -21.19 -30.31 3.60
CA GLY A 53 -22.27 -29.65 2.83
C GLY A 53 -21.65 -28.83 1.70
N GLY A 54 -21.88 -29.09 0.42
CA GLY A 54 -23.17 -29.07 -0.28
C GLY A 54 -23.11 -27.96 -1.34
N ASP A 55 -23.20 -28.34 -2.61
CA ASP A 55 -23.10 -27.56 -3.86
C ASP A 55 -23.81 -26.18 -3.89
N ALA A 56 -23.15 -25.17 -4.48
CA ALA A 56 -23.76 -24.24 -5.45
C ALA A 56 -22.67 -23.41 -6.17
N GLY A 57 -22.42 -23.72 -7.44
CA GLY A 57 -21.55 -22.93 -8.31
C GLY A 57 -22.14 -21.57 -8.72
N VAL A 58 -21.26 -20.63 -9.06
CA VAL A 58 -21.45 -19.65 -10.15
C VAL A 58 -20.07 -19.14 -10.61
N ALA A 59 -19.80 -19.33 -11.89
CA ALA A 59 -18.65 -18.78 -12.60
C ALA A 59 -18.76 -17.25 -12.72
N GLY A 60 -17.73 -16.53 -12.29
CA GLY A 60 -17.59 -15.09 -12.48
C GLY A 60 -16.33 -14.78 -13.29
N VAL A 61 -16.54 -14.26 -14.51
CA VAL A 61 -15.53 -13.88 -15.50
C VAL A 61 -14.44 -12.98 -14.90
N ALA A 62 -13.17 -13.38 -15.05
CA ALA A 62 -12.01 -12.57 -14.69
C ALA A 62 -11.90 -11.32 -15.60
N PRO A 63 -11.68 -10.11 -15.06
CA PRO A 63 -11.48 -8.94 -15.89
C PRO A 63 -10.15 -9.01 -16.65
N ASP A 64 -10.22 -8.62 -17.92
CA ASP A 64 -9.13 -8.56 -18.89
C ASP A 64 -7.92 -7.76 -18.36
N ARG A 65 -6.78 -8.46 -18.25
CA ARG A 65 -5.52 -8.03 -17.64
C ARG A 65 -4.68 -7.11 -18.53
N HIS A 66 -5.11 -6.82 -19.75
CA HIS A 66 -4.29 -6.08 -20.71
C HIS A 66 -4.35 -4.55 -20.61
N ARG A 67 -5.23 -3.96 -19.78
CA ARG A 67 -5.49 -2.50 -19.81
C ARG A 67 -4.51 -1.63 -19.01
N TYR A 68 -3.62 -2.21 -18.19
CA TYR A 68 -2.73 -1.45 -17.29
C TYR A 68 -1.22 -1.65 -17.48
N GLY A 69 -0.78 -2.37 -18.51
CA GLY A 69 0.65 -2.39 -18.90
C GLY A 69 1.62 -2.92 -17.84
N LEU A 70 1.15 -3.70 -16.86
CA LEU A 70 2.00 -4.42 -15.91
C LEU A 70 2.30 -5.80 -16.50
N SER A 71 3.55 -6.07 -16.87
CA SER A 71 3.99 -7.35 -17.43
C SER A 71 4.28 -8.39 -16.34
N ASP A 72 3.99 -9.66 -16.67
CA ASP A 72 4.32 -10.90 -15.96
C ASP A 72 5.78 -10.96 -15.47
N ALA A 73 6.06 -10.57 -14.23
CA ALA A 73 7.23 -11.01 -13.47
C ALA A 73 7.14 -10.59 -11.99
N ALA A 74 6.12 -11.07 -11.29
CA ALA A 74 6.15 -11.32 -9.84
C ALA A 74 4.83 -11.97 -9.45
N THR A 75 4.78 -13.30 -9.56
CA THR A 75 3.87 -14.11 -8.75
C THR A 75 4.21 -13.79 -7.30
N ASN A 76 3.51 -12.82 -6.72
CA ASN A 76 3.75 -12.36 -5.36
C ASN A 76 3.27 -13.44 -4.39
N VAL A 77 4.22 -14.08 -3.70
CA VAL A 77 3.98 -15.06 -2.63
C VAL A 77 3.03 -14.50 -1.55
N TYR A 78 2.98 -13.17 -1.36
CA TYR A 78 2.15 -12.51 -0.36
C TYR A 78 0.69 -12.26 -0.77
N ARG A 79 0.30 -12.56 -2.02
CA ARG A 79 -1.12 -12.55 -2.41
C ARG A 79 -1.90 -13.77 -1.90
N THR A 80 -1.21 -14.73 -1.27
CA THR A 80 -1.79 -16.02 -0.86
C THR A 80 -2.23 -16.07 0.60
N LEU A 81 -1.96 -15.03 1.42
CA LEU A 81 -2.21 -15.07 2.88
C LEU A 81 -3.17 -14.02 3.45
N PHE A 82 -3.86 -13.21 2.64
CA PHE A 82 -5.02 -12.45 3.14
C PHE A 82 -6.28 -12.83 2.37
N THR A 83 -7.18 -13.46 3.11
CA THR A 83 -8.29 -14.27 2.63
C THR A 83 -9.33 -13.48 1.86
N SER A 84 -10.03 -14.19 0.98
CA SER A 84 -11.03 -13.70 0.04
C SER A 84 -12.31 -13.07 0.66
N ARG A 85 -12.37 -12.68 1.95
CA ARG A 85 -13.51 -11.99 2.61
C ARG A 85 -13.16 -11.43 4.03
N GLY A 86 -12.15 -10.57 4.14
CA GLY A 86 -11.82 -9.80 5.36
C GLY A 86 -11.91 -8.27 5.16
N PRO A 87 -11.92 -7.45 6.22
CA PRO A 87 -11.78 -5.99 6.08
C PRO A 87 -10.42 -5.69 5.43
N GLY A 88 -10.43 -4.99 4.29
CA GLY A 88 -9.21 -4.75 3.51
C GLY A 88 -8.20 -3.93 4.31
N ILE A 89 -7.13 -4.57 4.77
CA ILE A 89 -5.96 -3.91 5.34
C ILE A 89 -5.44 -2.94 4.27
N PRO A 90 -5.32 -1.64 4.58
CA PRO A 90 -4.85 -0.67 3.60
C PRO A 90 -3.39 -0.90 3.26
N MET A 91 -3.05 -0.69 1.99
CA MET A 91 -1.69 -0.75 1.48
C MET A 91 -1.38 0.57 0.78
N ALA A 92 -0.22 1.14 1.05
CA ALA A 92 0.31 2.23 0.26
C ALA A 92 1.36 1.73 -0.73
N THR A 93 1.36 2.31 -1.92
CA THR A 93 2.43 2.19 -2.90
C THR A 93 3.05 3.56 -3.12
N TRP A 94 4.37 3.67 -2.99
CA TRP A 94 5.12 4.88 -3.30
C TRP A 94 6.03 4.67 -4.51
N THR A 95 6.02 5.65 -5.42
CA THR A 95 6.96 5.73 -6.55
C THR A 95 7.78 7.01 -6.41
N PRO A 96 9.12 6.95 -6.56
CA PRO A 96 9.99 8.11 -6.45
C PRO A 96 9.68 9.16 -7.53
N PRO A 97 10.09 10.41 -7.31
CA PRO A 97 10.04 11.41 -8.37
C PRO A 97 10.91 10.96 -9.54
N ALA A 98 10.40 11.09 -10.76
CA ALA A 98 11.19 10.74 -11.93
C ALA A 98 12.30 11.79 -12.14
N ARG A 99 13.40 11.38 -12.79
CA ARG A 99 14.51 12.30 -13.17
C ARG A 99 14.06 13.51 -14.00
N SER A 100 12.92 13.42 -14.65
CA SER A 100 12.25 14.50 -15.39
C SER A 100 11.48 15.50 -14.51
N GLN A 101 11.77 15.55 -13.21
CA GLN A 101 11.07 16.41 -12.22
C GLN A 101 9.58 16.11 -12.09
N ARG A 102 9.15 14.90 -12.47
CA ARG A 102 7.78 14.46 -12.18
C ARG A 102 7.62 14.21 -10.68
N PRO A 103 6.46 14.54 -10.09
CA PRO A 103 6.23 14.34 -8.67
C PRO A 103 6.40 12.89 -8.26
N ALA A 104 6.71 12.68 -6.99
CA ALA A 104 6.55 11.36 -6.37
C ALA A 104 5.05 11.03 -6.30
N ARG A 105 4.70 9.75 -6.38
CA ARG A 105 3.30 9.31 -6.34
C ARG A 105 3.07 8.36 -5.19
N ILE A 106 1.99 8.62 -4.46
CA ILE A 106 1.46 7.76 -3.41
C ILE A 106 0.10 7.26 -3.87
N GLY A 107 -0.08 5.94 -3.95
CA GLY A 107 -1.38 5.29 -4.08
C GLY A 107 -1.73 4.61 -2.78
N ILE A 108 -2.96 4.74 -2.29
CA ILE A 108 -3.44 4.03 -1.11
C ILE A 108 -4.68 3.22 -1.49
N GLU A 109 -4.56 1.91 -1.43
CA GLU A 109 -5.68 0.98 -1.50
C GLU A 109 -6.31 0.84 -0.11
N HIS A 110 -7.64 0.90 -0.01
CA HIS A 110 -8.34 0.87 1.28
C HIS A 110 -9.78 0.32 1.14
N GLY A 111 -10.30 -0.26 2.22
CA GLY A 111 -11.66 -0.80 2.29
C GLY A 111 -12.73 0.15 2.87
N THR A 112 -12.38 1.40 3.21
CA THR A 112 -13.22 2.29 4.03
C THR A 112 -14.44 2.90 3.33
N GLY A 113 -14.67 2.62 2.04
CA GLY A 113 -15.75 3.21 1.25
C GLY A 113 -15.48 4.67 0.80
N PRO A 114 -16.52 5.43 0.39
CA PRO A 114 -16.35 6.71 -0.31
C PRO A 114 -15.87 7.82 0.62
N LYS A 115 -15.11 8.80 0.09
CA LYS A 115 -14.57 9.97 0.81
C LYS A 115 -13.45 9.59 1.78
N ALA A 116 -12.41 8.93 1.29
CA ALA A 116 -11.29 8.55 2.14
C ALA A 116 -10.53 9.78 2.64
N LEU A 117 -10.34 10.81 1.80
CA LEU A 117 -9.66 12.04 2.20
C LEU A 117 -10.38 12.79 3.33
N ARG A 118 -11.71 12.72 3.35
CA ARG A 118 -12.48 13.27 4.48
C ARG A 118 -12.19 12.51 5.77
N ARG A 119 -12.11 11.17 5.73
CA ARG A 119 -11.77 10.37 6.91
C ARG A 119 -10.37 10.68 7.42
N LEU A 120 -9.41 10.84 6.51
CA LEU A 120 -8.05 11.25 6.85
C LEU A 120 -8.07 12.61 7.56
N ALA A 121 -8.77 13.60 7.00
CA ALA A 121 -8.88 14.92 7.61
C ALA A 121 -9.59 14.90 8.97
N ASP A 122 -10.68 14.13 9.11
CA ASP A 122 -11.40 13.94 10.37
C ASP A 122 -10.51 13.26 11.44
N ALA A 123 -9.52 12.46 11.03
CA ALA A 123 -8.51 11.83 11.88
C ALA A 123 -7.27 12.72 12.14
N GLY A 124 -7.20 13.93 11.57
CA GLY A 124 -6.06 14.85 11.72
C GLY A 124 -4.97 14.69 10.65
N THR A 125 -5.04 13.68 9.80
CA THR A 125 -4.11 13.47 8.69
C THR A 125 -4.57 14.23 7.45
N VAL A 126 -4.22 15.51 7.36
CA VAL A 126 -4.54 16.33 6.18
C VAL A 126 -3.50 16.13 5.07
N VAL A 127 -3.91 16.25 3.81
CA VAL A 127 -2.95 16.28 2.69
C VAL A 127 -2.07 17.54 2.84
N PRO A 128 -0.73 17.43 2.86
CA PRO A 128 0.15 18.58 3.08
C PRO A 128 0.00 19.65 2.01
N GLU A 129 0.33 20.89 2.37
CA GLU A 129 0.30 22.00 1.42
C GLU A 129 1.23 21.73 0.23
N GLY A 130 0.78 22.10 -0.98
CA GLY A 130 1.52 21.88 -2.22
C GLY A 130 1.44 20.45 -2.76
N TRP A 131 0.88 19.50 -2.02
CA TRP A 131 0.61 18.15 -2.52
C TRP A 131 -0.71 18.14 -3.28
N ARG A 132 -0.78 17.34 -4.33
CA ARG A 132 -1.91 17.34 -5.25
C ARG A 132 -2.69 16.05 -5.13
N VAL A 133 -3.95 16.15 -4.74
CA VAL A 133 -4.91 15.06 -4.86
C VAL A 133 -5.16 14.79 -6.34
N VAL A 134 -4.85 13.56 -6.78
CA VAL A 134 -5.11 13.07 -8.13
C VAL A 134 -6.42 12.29 -8.17
N GLN A 135 -6.69 11.48 -7.14
CA GLN A 135 -7.87 10.63 -7.05
C GLN A 135 -8.29 10.42 -5.59
N ASP A 136 -9.60 10.37 -5.33
CA ASP A 136 -10.22 9.83 -4.11
C ASP A 136 -11.41 8.97 -4.56
N HIS A 137 -11.18 7.68 -4.74
CA HIS A 137 -12.18 6.79 -5.32
C HIS A 137 -12.42 5.55 -4.43
N PRO A 138 -13.69 5.21 -4.11
CA PRO A 138 -14.02 4.17 -3.13
C PRO A 138 -13.53 2.76 -3.47
N ARG A 139 -13.25 2.47 -4.75
CA ARG A 139 -12.84 1.11 -5.20
C ARG A 139 -11.41 1.02 -5.69
N THR A 140 -10.82 2.14 -6.10
CA THR A 140 -9.48 2.17 -6.72
C THR A 140 -8.52 3.01 -5.90
N GLY A 141 -8.93 3.42 -4.70
CA GLY A 141 -8.08 4.08 -3.73
C GLY A 141 -7.91 5.58 -3.93
N VAL A 142 -7.06 6.13 -3.07
CA VAL A 142 -6.59 7.50 -3.09
C VAL A 142 -5.27 7.56 -3.88
N VAL A 143 -5.08 8.61 -4.66
CA VAL A 143 -3.80 8.89 -5.32
C VAL A 143 -3.41 10.33 -5.06
N ILE A 144 -2.20 10.53 -4.53
CA ILE A 144 -1.61 11.83 -4.25
C ILE A 144 -0.28 11.95 -5.00
N ASP A 145 -0.05 13.11 -5.60
CA ASP A 145 1.27 13.50 -6.12
C ASP A 145 1.93 14.43 -5.09
N ALA A 146 3.07 14.01 -4.54
CA ALA A 146 3.93 14.83 -3.69
C ALA A 146 4.97 15.55 -4.56
N PRO A 147 5.28 16.84 -4.32
CA PRO A 147 6.28 17.56 -5.06
C PRO A 147 7.62 16.81 -5.12
N ALA A 148 8.34 16.90 -6.24
CA ALA A 148 9.64 16.22 -6.38
C ALA A 148 10.69 16.67 -5.35
N ALA A 149 10.49 17.85 -4.74
CA ALA A 149 11.33 18.40 -3.69
C ALA A 149 10.90 18.00 -2.26
N ALA A 150 9.78 17.29 -2.08
CA ALA A 150 9.35 16.81 -0.78
C ALA A 150 10.40 15.86 -0.20
N ALA A 151 10.73 16.00 1.09
CA ALA A 151 11.70 15.13 1.71
C ALA A 151 11.11 13.70 1.82
N PRO A 152 11.90 12.65 1.58
CA PRO A 152 11.40 11.28 1.72
C PRO A 152 10.79 10.96 3.09
N VAL A 153 11.31 11.56 4.16
CA VAL A 153 10.77 11.42 5.52
C VAL A 153 9.36 12.00 5.62
N ASP A 154 9.12 13.22 5.12
CA ASP A 154 7.78 13.84 5.13
C ASP A 154 6.77 13.02 4.31
N VAL A 155 7.25 12.40 3.22
CA VAL A 155 6.44 11.50 2.39
C VAL A 155 6.08 10.23 3.15
N LEU A 156 7.03 9.63 3.85
CA LEU A 156 6.82 8.42 4.62
C LEU A 156 5.91 8.68 5.82
N ASP A 157 6.14 9.75 6.58
CA ASP A 157 5.36 10.08 7.78
C ASP A 157 3.88 10.24 7.43
N TRP A 158 3.57 11.06 6.41
CA TRP A 158 2.19 11.22 5.96
C TRP A 158 1.57 9.92 5.45
N LEU A 159 2.35 9.11 4.72
CA LEU A 159 1.89 7.83 4.18
C LEU A 159 1.53 6.86 5.31
N LEU A 160 2.38 6.73 6.34
CA LEU A 160 2.15 5.86 7.49
C LEU A 160 0.91 6.32 8.27
N GLU A 161 0.79 7.61 8.55
CA GLU A 161 -0.40 8.18 9.20
C GLU A 161 -1.67 7.91 8.40
N ALA A 162 -1.63 8.10 7.09
CA ALA A 162 -2.80 7.91 6.23
C ALA A 162 -3.23 6.44 6.16
N VAL A 163 -2.27 5.51 6.05
CA VAL A 163 -2.55 4.07 6.07
C VAL A 163 -3.11 3.66 7.42
N ALA A 164 -2.53 4.13 8.52
CA ALA A 164 -3.02 3.86 9.86
C ALA A 164 -4.46 4.37 10.07
N ALA A 165 -4.75 5.60 9.66
CA ALA A 165 -6.08 6.21 9.79
C ALA A 165 -7.16 5.51 8.94
N LEU A 166 -6.77 4.85 7.84
CA LEU A 166 -7.67 4.07 6.99
C LEU A 166 -7.76 2.59 7.42
N CYS A 167 -6.94 2.15 8.37
CA CYS A 167 -6.95 0.77 8.84
C CYS A 167 -8.08 0.57 9.85
N PRO A 168 -9.01 -0.37 9.60
CA PRO A 168 -10.12 -0.63 10.52
C PRO A 168 -9.74 -1.52 11.70
N LEU A 169 -8.51 -2.06 11.72
CA LEU A 169 -8.00 -2.98 12.73
C LEU A 169 -7.00 -2.27 13.63
N SER A 170 -6.85 -2.77 14.86
CA SER A 170 -5.78 -2.34 15.75
C SER A 170 -4.43 -2.67 15.12
N LEU A 171 -3.50 -1.72 15.14
CA LEU A 171 -2.14 -1.94 14.63
C LEU A 171 -1.25 -2.49 15.75
N THR A 172 -0.34 -3.41 15.43
CA THR A 172 0.67 -3.89 16.39
C THR A 172 1.80 -2.88 16.62
N GLY A 173 1.87 -1.85 15.76
CA GLY A 173 2.97 -0.88 15.71
C GLY A 173 4.14 -1.30 14.81
N ARG A 174 4.08 -2.53 14.26
CA ARG A 174 5.02 -3.05 13.26
C ARG A 174 4.51 -2.81 11.84
N TRP A 175 5.46 -2.68 10.93
CA TRP A 175 5.21 -2.39 9.53
C TRP A 175 6.19 -3.17 8.66
N HIS A 176 5.78 -3.44 7.43
CA HIS A 176 6.66 -4.02 6.43
C HIS A 176 6.63 -3.18 5.14
N ALA A 177 7.76 -3.17 4.45
CA ALA A 177 7.90 -2.59 3.13
C ALA A 177 8.55 -3.55 2.14
N ASP A 178 7.95 -3.66 0.96
CA ASP A 178 8.49 -4.40 -0.18
C ASP A 178 9.06 -3.42 -1.19
N VAL A 179 10.37 -3.45 -1.40
CA VAL A 179 11.07 -2.55 -2.30
C VAL A 179 11.32 -3.25 -3.62
N HIS A 180 10.69 -2.72 -4.67
CA HIS A 180 10.81 -3.18 -6.04
C HIS A 180 11.79 -2.27 -6.80
N PRO A 181 12.99 -2.78 -7.13
CA PRO A 181 13.94 -2.02 -7.94
C PRO A 181 13.39 -1.81 -9.37
N GLY A 182 13.78 -0.70 -9.99
CA GLY A 182 13.42 -0.36 -11.37
C GLY A 182 14.61 -0.18 -12.28
#